data_AF-A0A970N8X6-F1
#
_entry.id   AF-A0A970N8X6-F1
#
_cell.length_a   1.000
_cell.length_b   1.000
_cell.length_c   1.000
_cell.angle_alpha   90.00
_cell.angle_beta   90.00
_cell.angle_gamma   90.00
#
_symmetry.space_group_name_H-M   'P 1'
#
loop_
_entity.id
_entity.type
_entity.pdbx_description
1 polymer ?
#
loop_
_entity_poly.entity_id
_entity_poly.type
_entity_poly.pdbx_seq_one_letter_code
_entity_poly.pdbx_strand_id
1 'polypeptide(L)'
;MNQKLFLSGPSQKGKSYHLRSLLPKIKVEIGGFQVKRVKDQNELIGFALLPPDFTLPEEIQKHQLKAEMFLIRTETGLEFKEEVFSEQFLAAIEQGEMLYLDEIGGIELKIESVRKRIYQLLKEPRPILGVWKSKENAWRLVEEGKVDPGFLPLHHSLEEKIDQRHLLLSFDKKKHWAERYLQILGLHRDLPGRKYCCQILQNLPENIKQHSLAVTKLVYPLALSFGLENPEYLIQAALLHDAKRLEPDHAKVMAAELEDQYPFLASLIETHMVLPQEFYNQAHAVLWLADKSSLEDEYVHPQERFLVSKEKYGMTPMIKKNLETLAAMNLPKNWQPKDLINTGGRDEKDFFGFTRCNFN
;
A
#
# COMPACT_ATOMS: atom_id res chain seq x y z
N MET A 1 2.39 9.22 10.76
CA MET A 1 2.05 8.08 9.88
C MET A 1 3.28 7.20 9.74
N ASN A 2 3.13 5.88 9.83
CA ASN A 2 4.21 4.93 9.63
C ASN A 2 4.50 4.78 8.14
N GLN A 3 5.53 5.47 7.65
CA GLN A 3 5.88 5.52 6.23
C GLN A 3 6.86 4.40 5.83
N LYS A 4 7.03 3.32 6.58
CA LYS A 4 7.99 2.27 6.22
C LYS A 4 7.25 0.94 6.09
N LEU A 5 7.66 0.11 5.14
CA LEU A 5 7.15 -1.25 4.99
C LEU A 5 8.29 -2.17 4.57
N PHE A 6 8.48 -3.22 5.33
CA PHE A 6 9.42 -4.30 5.05
C PHE A 6 8.68 -5.63 4.93
N LEU A 7 8.98 -6.38 3.87
CA LEU A 7 8.52 -7.76 3.74
C LEU A 7 9.60 -8.71 4.27
N SER A 8 9.19 -9.63 5.14
CA SER A 8 10.04 -10.71 5.64
C SER A 8 9.40 -12.07 5.37
N GLY A 9 10.23 -13.11 5.39
CA GLY A 9 9.85 -14.50 5.17
C GLY A 9 10.98 -15.32 4.56
N PRO A 10 10.76 -16.62 4.31
CA PRO A 10 11.78 -17.53 3.84
C PRO A 10 12.45 -17.06 2.53
N SER A 11 13.72 -17.43 2.36
CA SER A 11 14.44 -17.17 1.11
C SER A 11 13.71 -17.80 -0.09
N GLN A 12 13.87 -17.20 -1.28
CA GLN A 12 13.33 -17.69 -2.56
C GLN A 12 11.79 -17.71 -2.70
N LYS A 13 11.05 -17.08 -1.77
CA LYS A 13 9.59 -16.92 -1.86
C LYS A 13 9.09 -15.85 -2.84
N GLY A 14 9.99 -15.15 -3.54
CA GLY A 14 9.61 -14.11 -4.50
C GLY A 14 9.34 -12.71 -3.91
N LYS A 15 9.78 -12.43 -2.68
CA LYS A 15 9.61 -11.12 -2.01
C LYS A 15 10.15 -9.95 -2.85
N SER A 16 11.44 -10.01 -3.21
CA SER A 16 12.09 -8.97 -4.00
C SER A 16 11.49 -8.87 -5.41
N TYR A 17 11.06 -9.99 -5.99
CA TYR A 17 10.35 -9.98 -7.27
C TYR A 17 9.02 -9.22 -7.18
N HIS A 18 8.20 -9.51 -6.15
CA HIS A 18 6.93 -8.84 -5.92
C HIS A 18 7.10 -7.34 -5.67
N LEU A 19 8.06 -6.93 -4.84
CA LEU A 19 8.30 -5.51 -4.61
C LEU A 19 8.81 -4.80 -5.87
N ARG A 20 9.69 -5.45 -6.64
CA ARG A 20 10.17 -4.90 -7.92
C ARG A 20 9.06 -4.73 -8.95
N SER A 21 8.06 -5.63 -8.99
CA SER A 21 6.93 -5.47 -9.90
C SER A 21 6.03 -4.27 -9.56
N LEU A 22 6.20 -3.67 -8.38
CA LEU A 22 5.51 -2.44 -7.98
C LEU A 22 6.28 -1.16 -8.32
N LEU A 23 7.61 -1.22 -8.51
CA LEU A 23 8.42 -0.02 -8.77
C LEU A 23 7.94 0.79 -9.98
N PRO A 24 7.56 0.17 -11.13
CA PRO A 24 7.04 0.94 -12.26
C PRO A 24 5.74 1.70 -11.95
N LYS A 25 5.02 1.33 -10.88
CA LYS A 25 3.75 1.94 -10.47
C LYS A 25 3.93 3.10 -9.49
N ILE A 26 5.16 3.40 -9.07
CA ILE A 26 5.45 4.51 -8.17
C ILE A 26 5.66 5.78 -9.00
N LYS A 27 5.04 6.90 -8.59
CA LYS A 27 5.05 8.17 -9.35
C LYS A 27 6.09 9.19 -8.88
N VAL A 28 6.88 8.85 -7.86
CA VAL A 28 7.95 9.69 -7.29
C VAL A 28 9.30 9.08 -7.59
N GLU A 29 10.37 9.87 -7.44
CA GLU A 29 11.73 9.38 -7.60
C GLU A 29 12.09 8.33 -6.54
N ILE A 30 12.63 7.20 -6.98
CA ILE A 30 13.02 6.07 -6.12
C ILE A 30 14.54 6.02 -6.00
N GLY A 31 15.05 6.23 -4.79
CA GLY A 31 16.43 5.90 -4.43
C GLY A 31 16.55 4.52 -3.80
N GLY A 32 17.75 4.19 -3.33
CA GLY A 32 18.08 2.92 -2.71
C GLY A 32 18.65 1.92 -3.70
N PHE A 33 18.47 0.62 -3.44
CA PHE A 33 19.14 -0.42 -4.21
C PHE A 33 18.39 -1.75 -4.24
N GLN A 34 18.74 -2.55 -5.24
CA GLN A 34 18.44 -3.98 -5.33
C GLN A 34 19.73 -4.81 -5.23
N VAL A 35 19.63 -6.02 -4.69
CA VAL A 35 20.75 -6.96 -4.65
C VAL A 35 20.66 -7.88 -5.86
N LYS A 36 21.70 -7.89 -6.71
CA LYS A 36 21.76 -8.74 -7.90
C LYS A 36 22.82 -9.81 -7.73
N ARG A 37 22.44 -11.05 -8.06
CA ARG A 37 23.38 -12.18 -8.22
C ARG A 37 24.13 -12.01 -9.54
N VAL A 38 25.44 -11.96 -9.48
CA VAL A 38 26.33 -11.91 -10.64
C VAL A 38 26.78 -13.33 -10.95
N LYS A 39 26.56 -13.76 -12.20
CA LYS A 39 26.92 -15.10 -12.67
C LYS A 39 27.94 -15.05 -13.80
N ASP A 40 28.84 -16.02 -13.83
CA ASP A 40 29.75 -16.28 -14.94
C ASP A 40 29.54 -17.73 -15.41
N GLN A 41 29.27 -17.93 -16.70
CA GLN A 41 28.99 -19.27 -17.26
C GLN A 41 27.96 -20.08 -16.43
N ASN A 42 26.87 -19.43 -16.00
CA ASN A 42 25.85 -19.94 -15.09
C ASN A 42 26.26 -20.20 -13.62
N GLU A 43 27.53 -20.05 -13.27
CA GLU A 43 28.01 -20.15 -11.89
C GLU A 43 27.88 -18.81 -11.15
N LEU A 44 27.44 -18.85 -9.90
CA LEU A 44 27.41 -17.66 -9.04
C LEU A 44 28.84 -17.23 -8.69
N ILE A 45 29.23 -16.02 -9.09
CA ILE A 45 30.55 -15.43 -8.79
C ILE A 45 30.49 -14.31 -7.76
N GLY A 46 29.31 -13.76 -7.48
CA GLY A 46 29.17 -12.74 -6.45
C GLY A 46 27.84 -12.01 -6.46
N PHE A 47 27.80 -10.88 -5.75
CA PHE A 47 26.65 -10.00 -5.59
C PHE A 47 27.06 -8.55 -5.72
N ALA A 48 26.20 -7.75 -6.35
CA ALA A 48 26.38 -6.32 -6.54
C ALA A 48 25.12 -5.55 -6.09
N LEU A 49 25.31 -4.30 -5.65
CA LEU A 49 24.21 -3.36 -5.44
C LEU A 49 23.93 -2.65 -6.75
N LEU A 50 22.66 -2.54 -7.11
CA LEU A 50 22.22 -1.85 -8.31
C LEU A 50 21.09 -0.88 -7.98
N PRO A 51 20.92 0.21 -8.74
CA PRO A 51 19.73 1.05 -8.63
C PRO A 51 18.43 0.25 -8.78
N PRO A 52 17.31 0.67 -8.13
CA PRO A 52 16.06 -0.08 -8.12
C PRO A 52 15.43 -0.26 -9.51
N ASP A 53 15.63 0.71 -10.40
CA ASP A 53 15.12 0.80 -11.77
C ASP A 53 16.08 0.20 -12.82
N PHE A 54 17.22 -0.32 -12.37
CA PHE A 54 18.27 -0.80 -13.27
C PHE A 54 17.79 -1.96 -14.16
N THR A 55 17.73 -1.70 -15.48
CA THR A 55 17.32 -2.64 -16.52
C THR A 55 18.35 -2.62 -17.66
N LEU A 56 19.36 -3.50 -17.59
CA LEU A 56 20.27 -3.75 -18.71
C LEU A 56 20.12 -5.17 -19.25
N PRO A 57 20.53 -5.46 -20.51
CA PRO A 57 20.73 -6.82 -20.98
C PRO A 57 21.80 -7.56 -20.16
N GLU A 58 21.58 -8.84 -19.83
CA GLU A 58 22.46 -9.63 -18.94
C GLU A 58 23.93 -9.69 -19.37
N GLU A 59 24.20 -9.60 -20.68
CA GLU A 59 25.55 -9.68 -21.25
C GLU A 59 26.40 -8.43 -20.96
N ILE A 60 25.77 -7.24 -20.95
CA ILE A 60 26.42 -5.96 -20.64
C ILE A 60 26.66 -5.85 -19.13
N GLN A 61 25.72 -6.38 -18.32
CA GLN A 61 25.82 -6.42 -16.86
C GLN A 61 27.09 -7.15 -16.39
N LYS A 62 27.46 -8.25 -17.05
CA LYS A 62 28.57 -9.11 -16.60
C LYS A 62 29.92 -8.40 -16.53
N HIS A 63 30.22 -7.53 -17.50
CA HIS A 63 31.53 -6.88 -17.60
C HIS A 63 31.64 -5.65 -16.71
N GLN A 64 30.56 -4.90 -16.50
CA GLN A 64 30.54 -3.74 -15.60
C GLN A 64 30.50 -4.15 -14.13
N LEU A 65 29.72 -5.17 -13.77
CA LEU A 65 29.47 -5.49 -12.36
C LEU A 65 30.62 -6.18 -11.65
N LYS A 66 31.58 -6.78 -12.37
CA LYS A 66 32.69 -7.51 -11.73
C LYS A 66 33.54 -6.62 -10.81
N ALA A 67 33.71 -5.33 -11.15
CA ALA A 67 34.46 -4.38 -10.34
C ALA A 67 33.68 -3.84 -9.13
N GLU A 68 32.35 -3.94 -9.16
CA GLU A 68 31.43 -3.33 -8.19
C GLU A 68 30.79 -4.36 -7.24
N MET A 69 31.24 -5.62 -7.28
CA MET A 69 30.74 -6.67 -6.39
C MET A 69 31.19 -6.43 -4.95
N PHE A 70 30.21 -6.40 -4.03
CA PHE A 70 30.47 -6.29 -2.60
C PHE A 70 30.60 -7.65 -1.91
N LEU A 71 30.13 -8.73 -2.54
CA LEU A 71 30.28 -10.09 -2.04
C LEU A 71 30.78 -10.97 -3.18
N ILE A 72 31.98 -11.56 -3.05
CA ILE A 72 32.65 -12.29 -4.12
C ILE A 72 32.86 -13.75 -3.72
N ARG A 73 32.59 -14.67 -4.63
CA ARG A 73 32.92 -16.08 -4.44
C ARG A 73 34.41 -16.29 -4.73
N THR A 74 35.11 -16.79 -3.73
CA THR A 74 36.52 -17.18 -3.76
C THR A 74 36.62 -18.70 -3.59
N GLU A 75 37.83 -19.26 -3.73
CA GLU A 75 38.09 -20.68 -3.51
C GLU A 75 37.74 -21.13 -2.08
N THR A 76 37.90 -20.24 -1.10
CA THR A 76 37.70 -20.51 0.33
C THR A 76 36.33 -20.10 0.86
N GLY A 77 35.46 -19.53 0.04
CA GLY A 77 34.11 -19.10 0.46
C GLY A 77 33.66 -17.78 -0.14
N LEU A 78 32.79 -17.05 0.57
CA LEU A 78 32.34 -15.73 0.16
C LEU A 78 33.14 -14.65 0.90
N GLU A 79 33.76 -13.74 0.16
CA GLU A 79 34.48 -12.58 0.68
C GLU A 79 33.57 -11.34 0.61
N PHE A 80 33.35 -10.68 1.75
CA PHE A 80 32.55 -9.46 1.84
C PHE A 80 33.46 -8.23 1.86
N LYS A 81 33.33 -7.38 0.84
CA LYS A 81 34.06 -6.12 0.70
C LYS A 81 33.31 -5.01 1.42
N GLU A 82 33.60 -4.82 2.70
CA GLU A 82 32.90 -3.87 3.58
C GLU A 82 32.92 -2.43 3.04
N GLU A 83 34.08 -1.96 2.56
CA GLU A 83 34.24 -0.60 2.01
C GLU A 83 33.37 -0.39 0.77
N VAL A 84 33.44 -1.32 -0.19
CA VAL A 84 32.63 -1.29 -1.42
C VAL A 84 31.13 -1.27 -1.09
N PHE A 85 30.69 -2.13 -0.17
CA PHE A 85 29.28 -2.11 0.27
C PHE A 85 28.91 -0.78 0.91
N SER A 86 29.72 -0.29 1.85
CA SER A 86 29.41 0.92 2.61
C SER A 86 29.29 2.14 1.70
N GLU A 87 30.23 2.33 0.76
CA GLU A 87 30.20 3.45 -0.18
C GLU A 87 28.96 3.38 -1.08
N GLN A 88 28.71 2.22 -1.71
CA GLN A 88 27.55 2.04 -2.57
C GLN A 88 26.23 2.17 -1.81
N PHE A 89 26.13 1.61 -0.61
CA PHE A 89 24.95 1.72 0.25
C PHE A 89 24.64 3.18 0.59
N LEU A 90 25.66 3.93 1.03
CA LEU A 90 25.48 5.33 1.42
C LEU A 90 25.10 6.21 0.24
N ALA A 91 25.73 6.01 -0.92
CA ALA A 91 25.38 6.72 -2.16
C ALA A 91 23.95 6.38 -2.61
N ALA A 92 23.58 5.10 -2.60
CA ALA A 92 22.27 4.63 -3.06
C ALA A 92 21.11 5.27 -2.28
N ILE A 93 21.25 5.48 -0.98
CA ILE A 93 20.18 6.03 -0.12
C ILE A 93 20.22 7.55 0.01
N GLU A 94 21.15 8.24 -0.66
CA GLU A 94 21.27 9.70 -0.57
C GLU A 94 20.12 10.41 -1.28
N GLN A 95 19.72 9.88 -2.44
CA GLN A 95 18.73 10.49 -3.32
C GLN A 95 17.36 9.78 -3.26
N GLY A 96 16.38 10.32 -3.99
CA GLY A 96 15.02 9.80 -4.08
C GLY A 96 14.07 10.29 -2.97
N GLU A 97 12.84 10.58 -3.38
CA GLU A 97 11.72 10.91 -2.50
C GLU A 97 11.22 9.69 -1.70
N MET A 98 11.48 8.49 -2.21
CA MET A 98 11.20 7.21 -1.58
C MET A 98 12.43 6.30 -1.71
N LEU A 99 12.64 5.40 -0.76
CA LEU A 99 13.67 4.37 -0.84
C LEU A 99 13.09 2.98 -1.13
N TYR A 100 13.76 2.26 -2.02
CA TYR A 100 13.66 0.82 -2.15
C TYR A 100 14.92 0.15 -1.58
N LEU A 101 14.77 -0.73 -0.59
CA LEU A 101 15.91 -1.40 0.06
C LEU A 101 15.74 -2.92 0.01
N ASP A 102 16.47 -3.59 -0.89
CA ASP A 102 16.40 -5.04 -1.01
C ASP A 102 17.36 -5.75 -0.05
N GLU A 103 16.90 -6.89 0.49
CA GLU A 103 17.65 -7.81 1.35
C GLU A 103 18.48 -7.16 2.49
N ILE A 104 17.95 -6.14 3.17
CA ILE A 104 18.58 -5.56 4.38
C ILE A 104 18.43 -6.50 5.58
N GLY A 105 19.39 -6.46 6.50
CA GLY A 105 19.39 -7.21 7.75
C GLY A 105 20.39 -8.38 7.74
N GLY A 106 21.37 -8.36 6.85
CA GLY A 106 22.45 -9.36 6.75
C GLY A 106 23.77 -8.86 7.36
N ILE A 107 24.88 -9.41 6.86
CA ILE A 107 26.24 -9.14 7.35
C ILE A 107 26.58 -7.64 7.38
N GLU A 108 25.93 -6.81 6.55
CA GLU A 108 26.13 -5.37 6.51
C GLU A 108 25.83 -4.65 7.83
N LEU A 109 25.04 -5.25 8.74
CA LEU A 109 24.81 -4.64 10.05
C LEU A 109 26.05 -4.65 10.96
N LYS A 110 27.11 -5.41 10.62
CA LYS A 110 28.39 -5.33 11.31
C LYS A 110 29.09 -4.00 11.07
N ILE A 111 28.94 -3.45 9.87
CA ILE A 111 29.50 -2.17 9.48
C ILE A 111 28.79 -1.06 10.27
N GLU A 112 29.53 -0.37 11.14
CA GLU A 112 28.94 0.62 12.06
C GLU A 112 28.31 1.80 11.31
N SER A 113 28.93 2.29 10.23
CA SER A 113 28.41 3.39 9.40
C SER A 113 27.05 3.03 8.79
N VAL A 114 26.95 1.86 8.17
CA VAL A 114 25.70 1.31 7.58
C VAL A 114 24.63 1.17 8.66
N ARG A 115 24.96 0.52 9.79
CA ARG A 115 24.02 0.31 10.89
C ARG A 115 23.48 1.64 11.45
N LYS A 116 24.35 2.61 11.73
CA LYS A 116 23.94 3.96 12.19
C LYS A 116 23.02 4.63 11.18
N ARG A 117 23.32 4.53 9.89
CA ARG A 117 22.52 5.14 8.84
C ARG A 117 21.14 4.48 8.70
N ILE A 118 21.04 3.15 8.79
CA ILE A 118 19.75 2.43 8.83
C ILE A 118 18.90 2.94 10.01
N TYR A 119 19.48 3.09 11.20
CA TYR A 119 18.76 3.64 12.35
C TYR A 119 18.23 5.06 12.11
N GLN A 120 18.98 5.90 11.39
CA GLN A 120 18.55 7.24 11.02
C GLN A 120 17.40 7.19 9.99
N LEU A 121 17.52 6.36 8.95
CA LEU A 121 16.47 6.15 7.93
C LEU A 121 15.13 5.74 8.56
N LEU A 122 15.16 4.88 9.58
CA LEU A 122 13.95 4.45 10.29
C LEU A 122 13.28 5.59 11.10
N LYS A 123 13.97 6.70 11.34
CA LYS A 123 13.44 7.90 12.02
C LYS A 123 13.03 9.01 11.07
N GLU A 124 13.59 9.02 9.85
CA GLU A 124 13.26 10.03 8.83
C GLU A 124 11.80 9.91 8.36
N PRO A 125 11.22 10.98 7.79
CA PRO A 125 9.89 10.94 7.18
C PRO A 125 9.90 10.34 5.75
N ARG A 126 11.06 10.04 5.17
CA ARG A 126 11.15 9.55 3.80
C ARG A 126 10.60 8.11 3.66
N PRO A 127 9.58 7.82 2.82
CA PRO A 127 9.02 6.48 2.69
C PRO A 127 10.05 5.39 2.34
N ILE A 128 9.87 4.18 2.88
CA ILE A 128 10.75 3.04 2.60
C ILE A 128 9.91 1.81 2.28
N LEU A 129 10.22 1.16 1.17
CA LEU A 129 9.73 -0.18 0.82
C LEU A 129 10.93 -1.11 0.74
N GLY A 130 10.94 -2.19 1.50
CA GLY A 130 12.11 -3.06 1.52
C GLY A 130 11.84 -4.52 1.81
N VAL A 131 12.90 -5.31 1.69
CA VAL A 131 12.93 -6.70 2.14
C VAL A 131 13.84 -6.79 3.35
N TRP A 132 13.29 -7.28 4.46
CA TRP A 132 14.08 -7.60 5.63
C TRP A 132 14.45 -9.08 5.62
N LYS A 133 15.73 -9.39 5.86
CA LYS A 133 16.18 -10.77 6.02
C LYS A 133 15.59 -11.32 7.31
N SER A 134 14.92 -12.47 7.22
CA SER A 134 14.29 -13.06 8.40
C SER A 134 15.33 -13.55 9.41
N LYS A 135 14.91 -13.64 10.67
CA LYS A 135 15.70 -14.22 11.77
C LYS A 135 16.25 -15.60 11.45
N GLU A 136 15.50 -16.47 10.79
CA GLU A 136 15.97 -17.82 10.40
C GLU A 136 17.14 -17.73 9.39
N ASN A 137 17.10 -16.76 8.46
CA ASN A 137 18.22 -16.54 7.54
C ASN A 137 19.43 -15.99 8.30
N ALA A 138 19.23 -15.11 9.28
CA ALA A 138 20.31 -14.59 10.12
C ALA A 138 20.99 -15.70 10.94
N TRP A 139 20.21 -16.60 11.56
CA TRP A 139 20.73 -17.78 12.26
C TRP A 139 21.51 -18.71 11.34
N ARG A 140 20.97 -19.00 10.15
CA ARG A 140 21.67 -19.84 9.17
C ARG A 140 23.04 -19.31 8.78
N LEU A 141 23.20 -17.98 8.66
CA LEU A 141 24.51 -17.37 8.37
C LEU A 141 25.54 -17.66 9.46
N VAL A 142 25.10 -17.73 10.72
CA VAL A 142 25.97 -18.08 11.86
C VAL A 142 26.28 -19.58 11.89
N GLU A 143 25.26 -20.43 11.69
CA GLU A 143 25.45 -21.89 11.64
C GLU A 143 26.40 -22.33 10.52
N GLU A 144 26.33 -21.65 9.37
CA GLU A 144 27.21 -21.89 8.21
C GLU A 144 28.61 -21.28 8.40
N GLY A 145 28.90 -20.66 9.55
CA GLY A 145 30.19 -20.03 9.85
C GLY A 145 30.50 -18.80 9.00
N LYS A 146 29.51 -18.22 8.32
CA LYS A 146 29.67 -17.07 7.42
C LYS A 146 29.76 -15.74 8.17
N VAL A 147 29.20 -15.68 9.38
CA VAL A 147 29.20 -14.49 10.24
C VAL A 147 29.37 -14.94 11.70
N ASP A 148 30.04 -14.12 12.51
CA ASP A 148 30.17 -14.39 13.94
C ASP A 148 28.81 -14.25 14.68
N PRO A 149 28.59 -15.00 15.78
CA PRO A 149 27.35 -14.90 16.55
C PRO A 149 27.05 -13.50 17.14
N GLY A 150 28.07 -12.63 17.27
CA GLY A 150 27.93 -11.26 17.76
C GLY A 150 27.08 -10.35 16.85
N PHE A 151 26.82 -10.78 15.62
CA PHE A 151 25.87 -10.14 14.70
C PHE A 151 24.40 -10.31 15.11
N LEU A 152 24.03 -11.44 15.74
CA LEU A 152 22.61 -11.75 16.05
C LEU A 152 21.94 -10.71 16.96
N PRO A 153 22.59 -10.19 18.03
CA PRO A 153 22.03 -9.10 18.83
C PRO A 153 21.77 -7.82 18.01
N LEU A 154 22.63 -7.51 17.04
CA LEU A 154 22.47 -6.33 16.17
C LEU A 154 21.25 -6.48 15.27
N HIS A 155 21.09 -7.67 14.66
CA HIS A 155 19.92 -8.01 13.87
C HIS A 155 18.63 -7.90 14.68
N HIS A 156 18.59 -8.54 15.85
CA HIS A 156 17.43 -8.54 16.74
C HIS A 156 17.01 -7.14 17.15
N SER A 157 17.96 -6.29 17.57
CA SER A 157 17.68 -4.93 18.01
C SER A 157 17.07 -4.04 16.91
N LEU A 158 17.49 -4.23 15.66
CA LEU A 158 16.90 -3.53 14.52
C LEU A 158 15.54 -4.09 14.14
N GLU A 159 15.41 -5.42 14.09
CA GLU A 159 14.14 -6.10 13.80
C GLU A 159 13.05 -5.66 14.78
N GLU A 160 13.33 -5.67 16.08
CA GLU A 160 12.39 -5.19 17.11
C GLU A 160 11.93 -3.75 16.86
N LYS A 161 12.82 -2.86 16.41
CA LYS A 161 12.45 -1.46 16.13
C LYS A 161 11.61 -1.31 14.87
N ILE A 162 11.79 -2.20 13.89
CA ILE A 162 10.95 -2.27 12.70
C ILE A 162 9.57 -2.84 13.09
N ASP A 163 9.54 -3.89 13.91
CA ASP A 163 8.32 -4.60 14.30
C ASP A 163 7.46 -3.85 15.32
N GLN A 164 8.06 -3.12 16.28
CA GLN A 164 7.36 -2.27 17.25
C GLN A 164 6.44 -1.22 16.61
N ARG A 165 6.59 -0.97 15.31
CA ARG A 165 5.80 -0.04 14.52
C ARG A 165 4.90 -0.75 13.49
N HIS A 166 4.76 -2.07 13.58
CA HIS A 166 4.05 -2.92 12.61
C HIS A 166 4.54 -2.72 11.15
N LEU A 167 5.82 -2.41 10.98
CA LEU A 167 6.43 -2.14 9.66
C LEU A 167 6.93 -3.42 8.99
N LEU A 168 6.97 -4.54 9.72
CA LEU A 168 7.44 -5.83 9.24
C LEU A 168 6.24 -6.74 8.93
N LEU A 169 6.04 -7.09 7.66
CA LEU A 169 4.95 -7.95 7.24
C LEU A 169 5.46 -9.29 6.71
N SER A 170 4.79 -10.36 7.13
CA SER A 170 5.01 -11.69 6.55
C SER A 170 4.50 -11.75 5.11
N PHE A 171 5.38 -12.09 4.18
CA PHE A 171 5.06 -12.12 2.74
C PHE A 171 3.88 -13.03 2.40
N ASP A 172 3.84 -14.24 2.97
CA ASP A 172 2.86 -15.28 2.61
C ASP A 172 1.42 -14.87 2.93
N LYS A 173 1.21 -13.97 3.91
CA LYS A 173 -0.12 -13.54 4.35
C LYS A 173 -0.54 -12.18 3.81
N LYS A 174 0.40 -11.34 3.41
CA LYS A 174 0.19 -9.90 3.22
C LYS A 174 0.77 -9.36 1.91
N LYS A 175 0.80 -10.16 0.84
CA LYS A 175 1.34 -9.76 -0.46
C LYS A 175 0.71 -8.46 -1.01
N HIS A 176 -0.61 -8.30 -0.92
CA HIS A 176 -1.31 -7.10 -1.39
C HIS A 176 -1.00 -5.83 -0.56
N TRP A 177 -0.46 -5.97 0.66
CA TRP A 177 -0.20 -4.84 1.54
C TRP A 177 0.87 -3.89 1.03
N ALA A 178 1.85 -4.38 0.25
CA ALA A 178 2.89 -3.51 -0.32
C ALA A 178 2.30 -2.49 -1.31
N GLU A 179 1.43 -2.96 -2.21
CA GLU A 179 0.73 -2.09 -3.16
C GLU A 179 -0.25 -1.16 -2.41
N ARG A 180 -1.02 -1.71 -1.48
CA ARG A 180 -1.92 -0.94 -0.62
C ARG A 180 -1.19 0.16 0.15
N TYR A 181 0.00 -0.10 0.68
CA TYR A 181 0.83 0.88 1.37
C TYR A 181 1.23 2.04 0.45
N LEU A 182 1.66 1.75 -0.78
CA LEU A 182 1.97 2.78 -1.78
C LEU A 182 0.74 3.64 -2.09
N GLN A 183 -0.42 3.00 -2.21
CA GLN A 183 -1.70 3.65 -2.47
C GLN A 183 -2.16 4.52 -1.30
N ILE A 184 -2.01 4.05 -0.05
CA ILE A 184 -2.34 4.82 1.17
C ILE A 184 -1.50 6.09 1.24
N LEU A 185 -0.20 5.99 0.96
CA LEU A 185 0.73 7.12 1.00
C LEU A 185 0.61 8.07 -0.21
N GLY A 186 -0.15 7.68 -1.24
CA GLY A 186 -0.26 8.47 -2.48
C GLY A 186 0.99 8.42 -3.35
N LEU A 187 1.83 7.40 -3.18
CA LEU A 187 3.03 7.16 -3.98
C LEU A 187 2.73 6.33 -5.22
N HIS A 188 1.62 5.60 -5.21
CA HIS A 188 1.12 4.86 -6.36
C HIS A 188 0.54 5.80 -7.42
N ARG A 189 0.82 5.57 -8.71
CA ARG A 189 0.31 6.41 -9.81
C ARG A 189 -1.21 6.45 -9.90
N ASP A 190 -1.88 5.35 -9.56
CA ASP A 190 -3.33 5.25 -9.72
C ASP A 190 -4.15 5.89 -8.58
N LEU A 191 -3.51 6.36 -7.50
CA LEU A 191 -4.24 6.95 -6.36
C LEU A 191 -3.54 8.18 -5.75
N PRO A 192 -4.30 9.19 -5.29
CA PRO A 192 -3.74 10.41 -4.69
C PRO A 192 -3.25 10.21 -3.24
N GLY A 193 -3.72 9.17 -2.55
CA GLY A 193 -3.37 8.88 -1.16
C GLY A 193 -4.37 9.43 -0.15
N ARG A 194 -4.41 8.80 1.03
CA ARG A 194 -5.36 9.18 2.09
C ARG A 194 -5.10 10.58 2.63
N LYS A 195 -3.84 11.03 2.68
CA LYS A 195 -3.49 12.39 3.14
C LYS A 195 -4.17 13.45 2.27
N TYR A 196 -4.11 13.30 0.94
CA TYR A 196 -4.80 14.16 0.00
C TYR A 196 -6.31 14.16 0.25
N CYS A 197 -6.91 12.97 0.40
CA CYS A 197 -8.34 12.84 0.66
C CYS A 197 -8.76 13.54 1.97
N CYS A 198 -8.02 13.32 3.07
CA CYS A 198 -8.29 13.98 4.34
C CYS A 198 -8.15 15.50 4.24
N GLN A 199 -7.19 16.03 3.49
CA GLN A 199 -7.00 17.48 3.32
C GLN A 199 -8.18 18.13 2.59
N ILE A 200 -8.75 17.45 1.58
CA ILE A 200 -9.98 17.90 0.93
C ILE A 200 -11.13 17.89 1.94
N LEU A 201 -11.34 16.75 2.61
CA LEU A 201 -12.41 16.59 3.61
C LEU A 201 -12.34 17.61 4.74
N GLN A 202 -11.14 17.95 5.22
CA GLN A 202 -10.92 18.93 6.30
C GLN A 202 -11.59 20.28 6.05
N ASN A 203 -11.68 20.70 4.79
CA ASN A 203 -12.24 21.98 4.39
C ASN A 203 -13.75 21.96 4.17
N LEU A 204 -14.41 20.82 4.36
CA LEU A 204 -15.85 20.67 4.10
C LEU A 204 -16.72 20.87 5.35
N PRO A 205 -18.02 21.17 5.18
CA PRO A 205 -19.01 21.12 6.25
C PRO A 205 -19.02 19.80 7.02
N GLU A 206 -19.30 19.87 8.33
CA GLU A 206 -19.21 18.72 9.24
C GLU A 206 -20.15 17.57 8.85
N ASN A 207 -21.35 17.87 8.37
CA ASN A 207 -22.28 16.87 7.89
C ASN A 207 -21.74 16.08 6.69
N ILE A 208 -21.00 16.73 5.78
CA ILE A 208 -20.38 16.06 4.62
C ILE A 208 -19.21 15.18 5.06
N LYS A 209 -18.40 15.68 6.02
CA LYS A 209 -17.31 14.91 6.63
C LYS A 209 -17.83 13.64 7.30
N GLN A 210 -18.81 13.76 8.19
CA GLN A 210 -19.37 12.63 8.92
C GLN A 210 -19.98 11.60 7.98
N HIS A 211 -20.71 12.05 6.96
CA HIS A 211 -21.25 11.17 5.94
C HIS A 211 -20.14 10.41 5.18
N SER A 212 -19.13 11.12 4.67
CA SER A 212 -18.03 10.50 3.94
C SER A 212 -17.25 9.49 4.79
N LEU A 213 -17.09 9.76 6.10
CA LEU A 213 -16.47 8.84 7.04
C LEU A 213 -17.35 7.61 7.32
N ALA A 214 -18.67 7.78 7.42
CA ALA A 214 -19.62 6.66 7.56
C ALA A 214 -19.60 5.74 6.33
N VAL A 215 -19.66 6.31 5.13
CA VAL A 215 -19.55 5.55 3.87
C VAL A 215 -18.21 4.81 3.81
N THR A 216 -17.12 5.47 4.18
CA THR A 216 -15.77 4.85 4.19
C THR A 216 -15.68 3.65 5.15
N LYS A 217 -16.29 3.75 6.34
CA LYS A 217 -16.36 2.65 7.32
C LYS A 217 -17.11 1.45 6.76
N LEU A 218 -18.19 1.66 6.01
CA LEU A 218 -19.01 0.59 5.44
C LEU A 218 -18.40 -0.03 4.18
N VAL A 219 -17.71 0.77 3.36
CA VAL A 219 -17.05 0.30 2.13
C VAL A 219 -16.08 -0.84 2.38
N TYR A 220 -15.31 -0.80 3.48
CA TYR A 220 -14.29 -1.82 3.75
C TYR A 220 -14.86 -3.23 3.93
N PRO A 221 -15.75 -3.50 4.90
CA PRO A 221 -16.31 -4.85 5.08
C PRO A 221 -17.19 -5.28 3.91
N LEU A 222 -17.83 -4.34 3.20
CA LEU A 222 -18.51 -4.64 1.94
C LEU A 222 -17.52 -5.16 0.90
N ALA A 223 -16.45 -4.44 0.63
CA ALA A 223 -15.46 -4.84 -0.36
C ALA A 223 -14.88 -6.23 -0.08
N LEU A 224 -14.59 -6.54 1.19
CA LEU A 224 -14.14 -7.87 1.60
C LEU A 224 -15.20 -8.95 1.35
N SER A 225 -16.47 -8.66 1.63
CA SER A 225 -17.60 -9.56 1.40
C SER A 225 -17.83 -9.83 -0.10
N PHE A 226 -17.43 -8.90 -0.97
CA PHE A 226 -17.38 -9.06 -2.42
C PHE A 226 -16.05 -9.67 -2.94
N GLY A 227 -15.15 -10.10 -2.05
CA GLY A 227 -13.90 -10.77 -2.42
C GLY A 227 -12.77 -9.85 -2.90
N LEU A 228 -12.86 -8.55 -2.63
CA LEU A 228 -11.81 -7.58 -3.00
C LEU A 228 -10.67 -7.63 -1.98
N GLU A 229 -9.50 -8.10 -2.40
CA GLU A 229 -8.32 -8.20 -1.53
C GLU A 229 -7.71 -6.83 -1.17
N ASN A 230 -7.80 -5.85 -2.06
CA ASN A 230 -7.25 -4.50 -1.85
C ASN A 230 -8.31 -3.41 -2.12
N PRO A 231 -9.05 -2.97 -1.10
CA PRO A 231 -10.16 -2.02 -1.26
C PRO A 231 -9.73 -0.54 -1.22
N GLU A 232 -8.44 -0.21 -1.35
CA GLU A 232 -7.94 1.15 -1.12
C GLU A 232 -8.50 2.20 -2.08
N TYR A 233 -8.75 1.84 -3.34
CA TYR A 233 -9.40 2.74 -4.29
C TYR A 233 -10.84 3.08 -3.87
N LEU A 234 -11.59 2.12 -3.31
CA LEU A 234 -12.95 2.38 -2.82
C LEU A 234 -12.94 3.25 -1.56
N ILE A 235 -11.94 3.07 -0.70
CA ILE A 235 -11.78 3.88 0.52
C ILE A 235 -11.52 5.34 0.14
N GLN A 236 -10.60 5.58 -0.80
CA GLN A 236 -10.33 6.95 -1.26
C GLN A 236 -11.50 7.53 -2.05
N ALA A 237 -12.22 6.70 -2.83
CA ALA A 237 -13.45 7.14 -3.50
C ALA A 237 -14.54 7.53 -2.49
N ALA A 238 -14.74 6.75 -1.43
CA ALA A 238 -15.70 7.04 -0.37
C ALA A 238 -15.36 8.32 0.41
N LEU A 239 -14.07 8.62 0.60
CA LEU A 239 -13.63 9.87 1.22
C LEU A 239 -13.91 11.09 0.31
N LEU A 240 -13.91 10.91 -1.01
CA LEU A 240 -13.98 12.00 -1.98
C LEU A 240 -15.33 12.14 -2.70
N HIS A 241 -16.22 11.15 -2.64
CA HIS A 241 -17.41 11.09 -3.49
C HIS A 241 -18.31 12.34 -3.39
N ASP A 242 -18.41 12.90 -2.20
CA ASP A 242 -19.21 14.08 -1.88
C ASP A 242 -18.37 15.36 -1.67
N ALA A 243 -17.09 15.35 -2.06
CA ALA A 243 -16.20 16.48 -1.84
C ALA A 243 -16.65 17.78 -2.51
N LYS A 244 -17.46 17.67 -3.57
CA LYS A 244 -18.04 18.81 -4.30
C LYS A 244 -19.54 18.98 -4.07
N ARG A 245 -20.09 18.45 -2.97
CA ARG A 245 -21.55 18.37 -2.71
C ARG A 245 -22.32 19.71 -2.74
N LEU A 246 -21.63 20.85 -2.73
CA LEU A 246 -22.23 22.19 -2.90
C LEU A 246 -22.38 22.61 -4.38
N GLU A 247 -21.71 21.91 -5.30
CA GLU A 247 -21.79 22.14 -6.73
C GLU A 247 -22.97 21.38 -7.35
N PRO A 248 -23.61 21.94 -8.41
CA PRO A 248 -24.48 21.16 -9.28
C PRO A 248 -23.71 19.98 -9.89
N ASP A 249 -24.36 18.82 -10.01
CA ASP A 249 -23.73 17.58 -10.52
C ASP A 249 -22.39 17.24 -9.84
N HIS A 250 -22.32 17.37 -8.51
CA HIS A 250 -21.11 17.25 -7.70
C HIS A 250 -20.24 16.02 -8.03
N ALA A 251 -20.87 14.88 -8.34
CA ALA A 251 -20.19 13.66 -8.73
C ALA A 251 -19.33 13.85 -10.00
N LYS A 252 -19.87 14.54 -11.01
CA LYS A 252 -19.16 14.82 -12.26
C LYS A 252 -18.06 15.85 -12.07
N VAL A 253 -18.32 16.88 -11.26
CA VAL A 253 -17.31 17.93 -10.96
C VAL A 253 -16.09 17.30 -10.29
N MET A 254 -16.30 16.47 -9.27
CA MET A 254 -15.20 15.79 -8.59
C MET A 254 -14.49 14.77 -9.50
N ALA A 255 -15.24 14.04 -10.33
CA ALA A 255 -14.65 13.10 -11.28
C ALA A 255 -13.76 13.80 -12.31
N ALA A 256 -14.21 14.90 -12.90
CA ALA A 256 -13.45 15.68 -13.87
C ALA A 256 -12.12 16.22 -13.30
N GLU A 257 -12.08 16.61 -12.02
CA GLU A 257 -10.83 17.04 -11.37
C GLU A 257 -9.79 15.92 -11.21
N LEU A 258 -10.24 14.65 -11.22
CA LEU A 258 -9.39 13.49 -11.01
C LEU A 258 -9.10 12.70 -12.29
N GLU A 259 -9.87 12.90 -13.36
CA GLU A 259 -9.90 12.02 -14.53
C GLU A 259 -8.53 11.86 -15.19
N ASP A 260 -7.80 12.97 -15.38
CA ASP A 260 -6.48 12.96 -16.04
C ASP A 260 -5.42 12.16 -15.27
N GLN A 261 -5.49 12.15 -13.93
CA GLN A 261 -4.47 11.53 -13.09
C GLN A 261 -4.91 10.17 -12.51
N TYR A 262 -6.21 10.02 -12.24
CA TYR A 262 -6.80 8.89 -11.52
C TYR A 262 -8.13 8.46 -12.17
N PRO A 263 -8.13 8.02 -13.44
CA PRO A 263 -9.35 7.79 -14.22
C PRO A 263 -10.28 6.74 -13.60
N PHE A 264 -9.72 5.68 -13.01
CA PHE A 264 -10.52 4.67 -12.33
C PHE A 264 -11.19 5.21 -11.05
N LEU A 265 -10.47 6.02 -10.27
CA LEU A 265 -11.01 6.69 -9.09
C LEU A 265 -12.12 7.69 -9.48
N ALA A 266 -11.90 8.45 -10.55
CA ALA A 266 -12.87 9.38 -11.11
C ALA A 266 -14.16 8.64 -11.52
N SER A 267 -14.04 7.51 -12.23
CA SER A 267 -15.19 6.69 -12.66
C SER A 267 -16.01 6.15 -11.47
N LEU A 268 -15.36 5.73 -10.38
CA LEU A 268 -16.06 5.33 -9.15
C LEU A 268 -16.88 6.50 -8.59
N ILE A 269 -16.28 7.68 -8.51
CA ILE A 269 -16.92 8.88 -7.96
C ILE A 269 -18.05 9.35 -8.87
N GLU A 270 -17.88 9.36 -10.19
CA GLU A 270 -18.90 9.86 -11.13
C GLU A 270 -20.23 9.10 -11.01
N THR A 271 -20.16 7.79 -10.79
CA THR A 271 -21.31 6.88 -10.82
C THR A 271 -21.97 6.65 -9.45
N HIS A 272 -21.44 7.22 -8.36
CA HIS A 272 -21.95 6.94 -7.01
C HIS A 272 -23.40 7.39 -6.79
N MET A 273 -23.85 8.42 -7.52
CA MET A 273 -25.23 8.93 -7.40
C MET A 273 -26.25 8.01 -8.07
N VAL A 274 -25.86 7.45 -9.22
CA VAL A 274 -26.69 6.65 -10.12
C VAL A 274 -25.78 5.62 -10.79
N LEU A 275 -25.93 4.34 -10.42
CA LEU A 275 -25.10 3.27 -10.92
C LEU A 275 -25.59 2.79 -12.31
N PRO A 276 -24.73 2.81 -13.36
CA PRO A 276 -25.03 2.18 -14.63
C PRO A 276 -25.05 0.64 -14.53
N GLN A 277 -25.85 -0.02 -15.36
CA GLN A 277 -26.10 -1.47 -15.27
C GLN A 277 -24.84 -2.32 -15.51
N GLU A 278 -23.96 -1.86 -16.39
CA GLU A 278 -22.67 -2.48 -16.69
C GLU A 278 -21.74 -2.58 -15.46
N PHE A 279 -21.98 -1.77 -14.43
CA PHE A 279 -21.16 -1.73 -13.22
C PHE A 279 -21.74 -2.51 -12.03
N TYR A 280 -22.88 -3.20 -12.18
CA TYR A 280 -23.54 -3.91 -11.07
C TYR A 280 -22.67 -4.99 -10.42
N ASN A 281 -21.74 -5.59 -11.18
CA ASN A 281 -20.81 -6.62 -10.68
C ASN A 281 -19.37 -6.08 -10.51
N GLN A 282 -19.21 -4.76 -10.39
CA GLN A 282 -17.91 -4.12 -10.31
C GLN A 282 -17.76 -3.35 -8.99
N ALA A 283 -16.55 -2.81 -8.76
CA ALA A 283 -16.24 -1.99 -7.61
C ALA A 283 -17.23 -0.82 -7.40
N HIS A 284 -17.74 -0.21 -8.47
CA HIS A 284 -18.70 0.90 -8.40
C HIS A 284 -19.97 0.52 -7.63
N ALA A 285 -20.44 -0.73 -7.76
CA ALA A 285 -21.60 -1.20 -7.01
C ALA A 285 -21.36 -1.21 -5.49
N VAL A 286 -20.12 -1.48 -5.05
CA VAL A 286 -19.74 -1.45 -3.64
C VAL A 286 -19.81 -0.03 -3.09
N LEU A 287 -19.26 0.95 -3.81
CA LEU A 287 -19.31 2.35 -3.40
C LEU A 287 -20.75 2.88 -3.40
N TRP A 288 -21.51 2.59 -4.46
CA TRP A 288 -22.92 2.98 -4.54
C TRP A 288 -23.70 2.38 -3.38
N LEU A 289 -23.55 1.08 -3.11
CA LEU A 289 -24.28 0.41 -2.03
C LEU A 289 -23.90 1.00 -0.67
N ALA A 290 -22.61 1.23 -0.42
CA ALA A 290 -22.14 1.84 0.82
C ALA A 290 -22.74 3.23 1.04
N ASP A 291 -22.72 4.09 0.02
CA ASP A 291 -23.39 5.40 0.09
C ASP A 291 -24.88 5.20 0.36
N LYS A 292 -25.60 4.42 -0.45
CA LYS A 292 -27.05 4.21 -0.30
C LYS A 292 -27.47 3.54 1.00
N SER A 293 -26.54 2.92 1.71
CA SER A 293 -26.70 2.35 3.04
C SER A 293 -26.32 3.29 4.18
N SER A 294 -25.99 4.55 3.89
CA SER A 294 -25.71 5.60 4.87
C SER A 294 -26.70 6.75 4.73
N LEU A 295 -27.32 7.13 5.85
CA LEU A 295 -28.14 8.33 5.99
C LEU A 295 -27.48 9.21 7.04
N GLU A 296 -26.85 10.30 6.60
CA GLU A 296 -25.93 11.08 7.44
C GLU A 296 -24.81 10.16 7.98
N ASP A 297 -24.70 9.96 9.30
CA ASP A 297 -23.75 9.07 9.97
C ASP A 297 -24.36 7.74 10.44
N GLU A 298 -25.65 7.51 10.19
CA GLU A 298 -26.36 6.28 10.49
C GLU A 298 -26.34 5.28 9.33
N TYR A 299 -26.27 3.99 9.65
CA TYR A 299 -26.41 2.92 8.66
C TYR A 299 -27.86 2.43 8.58
N VAL A 300 -28.42 2.46 7.39
CA VAL A 300 -29.83 2.10 7.11
C VAL A 300 -29.91 1.21 5.88
N HIS A 301 -31.00 0.46 5.74
CA HIS A 301 -31.21 -0.29 4.50
C HIS A 301 -31.45 0.70 3.33
N PRO A 302 -30.89 0.49 2.12
CA PRO A 302 -31.08 1.42 0.99
C PRO A 302 -32.55 1.72 0.66
N GLN A 303 -33.42 0.71 0.79
CA GLN A 303 -34.86 0.88 0.62
C GLN A 303 -35.44 1.93 1.60
N GLU A 304 -35.00 1.92 2.86
CA GLU A 304 -35.43 2.87 3.88
C GLU A 304 -34.96 4.28 3.53
N ARG A 305 -33.68 4.44 3.13
CA ARG A 305 -33.13 5.72 2.65
C ARG A 305 -33.94 6.28 1.48
N PHE A 306 -34.34 5.44 0.53
CA PHE A 306 -35.12 5.88 -0.63
C PHE A 306 -36.57 6.21 -0.27
N LEU A 307 -37.18 5.54 0.71
CA LEU A 307 -38.50 5.91 1.23
C LEU A 307 -38.48 7.31 1.84
N VAL A 308 -37.50 7.61 2.70
CA VAL A 308 -37.31 8.95 3.28
C VAL A 308 -37.09 10.00 2.18
N SER A 309 -36.27 9.69 1.18
CA SER A 309 -36.02 10.59 0.06
C SER A 309 -37.28 10.84 -0.78
N LYS A 310 -38.09 9.80 -1.00
CA LYS A 310 -39.37 9.88 -1.72
C LYS A 310 -40.40 10.71 -0.96
N GLU A 311 -40.48 10.57 0.37
CA GLU A 311 -41.37 11.40 1.20
C GLU A 311 -41.00 12.88 1.12
N LYS A 312 -39.70 13.19 1.13
CA LYS A 312 -39.21 14.57 1.11
C LYS A 312 -39.30 15.24 -0.26
N TYR A 313 -39.06 14.51 -1.35
CA TYR A 313 -38.90 15.10 -2.69
C TYR A 313 -39.84 14.52 -3.76
N GLY A 314 -40.68 13.54 -3.43
CA GLY A 314 -41.49 12.81 -4.39
C GLY A 314 -40.72 11.76 -5.19
N MET A 315 -41.38 11.12 -6.16
CA MET A 315 -40.77 10.10 -7.03
C MET A 315 -40.00 10.77 -8.18
N THR A 316 -38.74 11.11 -7.95
CA THR A 316 -37.86 11.69 -8.99
C THR A 316 -37.31 10.61 -9.92
N PRO A 317 -36.85 10.97 -11.15
CA PRO A 317 -36.19 10.02 -12.05
C PRO A 317 -34.99 9.31 -11.41
N MET A 318 -34.22 10.03 -10.59
CA MET A 318 -33.09 9.49 -9.86
C MET A 318 -33.50 8.45 -8.81
N ILE A 319 -34.55 8.74 -8.02
CA ILE A 319 -35.07 7.78 -7.03
C ILE A 319 -35.58 6.52 -7.74
N LYS A 320 -36.31 6.68 -8.85
CA LYS A 320 -36.80 5.55 -9.65
C LYS A 320 -35.64 4.66 -10.12
N LYS A 321 -34.60 5.25 -10.72
CA LYS A 321 -33.43 4.51 -11.21
C LYS A 321 -32.65 3.81 -10.08
N ASN A 322 -32.53 4.45 -8.93
CA ASN A 322 -31.87 3.85 -7.77
C ASN A 322 -32.68 2.69 -7.16
N LEU A 323 -34.02 2.75 -7.17
CA LEU A 323 -34.87 1.62 -6.78
C LEU A 323 -34.76 0.44 -7.76
N GLU A 324 -34.70 0.72 -9.07
CA GLU A 324 -34.45 -0.30 -10.10
C GLU A 324 -33.07 -0.96 -9.92
N THR A 325 -32.04 -0.16 -9.62
CA THR A 325 -30.69 -0.64 -9.29
C THR A 325 -30.71 -1.55 -8.06
N LEU A 326 -31.35 -1.11 -6.97
CA LEU A 326 -31.45 -1.90 -5.74
C LEU A 326 -32.15 -3.24 -5.97
N ALA A 327 -33.24 -3.24 -6.75
CA ALA A 327 -33.96 -4.46 -7.10
C ALA A 327 -33.07 -5.45 -7.87
N ALA A 328 -32.22 -4.96 -8.78
CA ALA A 328 -31.31 -5.77 -9.56
C ALA A 328 -30.15 -6.37 -8.73
N MET A 329 -29.75 -5.72 -7.62
CA MET A 329 -28.71 -6.25 -6.72
C MET A 329 -29.16 -7.50 -5.94
N ASN A 330 -30.47 -7.76 -5.85
CA ASN A 330 -31.05 -8.94 -5.21
C ASN A 330 -30.49 -9.20 -3.79
N LEU A 331 -30.40 -8.15 -2.98
CA LEU A 331 -29.91 -8.26 -1.59
C LEU A 331 -30.84 -9.18 -0.77
N PRO A 332 -30.30 -9.95 0.19
CA PRO A 332 -31.12 -10.73 1.11
C PRO A 332 -32.12 -9.84 1.85
N LYS A 333 -33.36 -10.30 2.05
CA LYS A 333 -34.43 -9.51 2.68
C LYS A 333 -34.09 -9.01 4.10
N ASN A 334 -33.22 -9.73 4.80
CA ASN A 334 -32.77 -9.44 6.15
C ASN A 334 -31.37 -8.82 6.18
N TRP A 335 -30.79 -8.47 5.03
CA TRP A 335 -29.49 -7.85 4.98
C TRP A 335 -29.53 -6.48 5.65
N GLN A 336 -28.62 -6.23 6.59
CA GLN A 336 -28.48 -4.94 7.26
C GLN A 336 -27.01 -4.50 7.21
N PRO A 337 -26.71 -3.27 6.78
CA PRO A 337 -25.33 -2.79 6.72
C PRO A 337 -24.65 -2.75 8.11
N LYS A 338 -25.43 -2.57 9.19
CA LYS A 338 -24.94 -2.61 10.58
C LYS A 338 -24.32 -3.97 10.94
N ASP A 339 -24.78 -5.07 10.35
CA ASP A 339 -24.27 -6.42 10.63
C ASP A 339 -22.82 -6.60 10.14
N LEU A 340 -22.45 -5.91 9.05
CA LEU A 340 -21.10 -5.96 8.49
C LEU A 340 -20.09 -5.21 9.37
N ILE A 341 -20.50 -4.10 9.99
CA ILE A 341 -19.65 -3.34 10.90
C ILE A 341 -19.37 -4.16 12.17
N ASN A 342 -20.39 -4.82 12.71
CA ASN A 342 -20.26 -5.64 13.92
C ASN A 342 -19.43 -6.91 13.71
N THR A 343 -19.34 -7.41 12.48
CA THR A 343 -18.59 -8.62 12.12
C THR A 343 -17.18 -8.35 11.59
N GLY A 344 -16.84 -7.11 11.20
CA GLY A 344 -15.53 -6.67 10.67
C GLY A 344 -14.36 -6.64 11.68
N GLY A 345 -14.35 -7.58 12.63
CA GLY A 345 -13.47 -7.61 13.79
C GLY A 345 -11.96 -7.51 13.53
N ARG A 346 -11.28 -6.92 14.52
CA ARG A 346 -9.81 -6.77 14.73
C ARG A 346 -9.04 -5.93 13.70
N ASP A 347 -9.30 -6.07 12.41
CA ASP A 347 -8.56 -5.32 11.37
C ASP A 347 -8.92 -3.83 11.34
N GLU A 348 -10.05 -3.40 11.93
CA GLU A 348 -10.40 -1.98 12.10
C GLU A 348 -9.34 -1.19 12.86
N LYS A 349 -8.67 -1.76 13.87
CA LYS A 349 -7.64 -1.03 14.63
C LYS A 349 -6.38 -0.77 13.79
N ASP A 350 -6.01 -1.71 12.93
CA ASP A 350 -4.93 -1.54 11.96
C ASP A 350 -5.36 -0.62 10.82
N PHE A 351 -6.61 -0.78 10.34
CA PHE A 351 -7.22 0.01 9.29
C PHE A 351 -7.30 1.50 9.65
N PHE A 352 -7.87 1.81 10.81
CA PHE A 352 -8.04 3.17 11.32
C PHE A 352 -6.80 3.73 12.00
N GLY A 353 -5.83 2.90 12.38
CA GLY A 353 -4.50 3.34 12.80
C GLY A 353 -3.78 4.16 11.73
N PHE A 354 -4.03 3.86 10.44
CA PHE A 354 -3.54 4.62 9.30
C PHE A 354 -4.53 5.68 8.75
N THR A 355 -5.84 5.56 9.00
CA THR A 355 -6.87 6.55 8.56
C THR A 355 -7.25 7.57 9.62
N ARG A 356 -6.51 7.76 10.73
CA ARG A 356 -6.79 8.95 11.53
C ARG A 356 -6.45 10.17 10.66
N CYS A 357 -7.43 10.66 9.89
CA CYS A 357 -7.61 12.07 9.67
C CYS A 357 -7.75 12.61 11.11
N ASN A 358 -6.61 12.88 11.76
CA ASN A 358 -6.59 13.60 13.01
C ASN A 358 -7.01 15.01 12.60
N PHE A 359 -8.32 15.25 12.60
CA PHE A 359 -8.89 16.58 12.63
C PHE A 359 -8.52 17.11 14.02
N ASN A 360 -7.30 17.64 14.15
CA ASN A 360 -6.89 18.36 15.36
C ASN A 360 -7.66 19.68 15.44
#